data_AF-A0A8J4CP05-F1
#
_entry.id   AF-A0A8J4CP05-F1
#
_cell.length_a   1.000
_cell.length_b   1.000
_cell.length_c   1.000
_cell.angle_alpha   90.00
_cell.angle_beta   90.00
_cell.angle_gamma   90.00
#
_symmetry.space_group_name_H-M   'P 1'
#
loop_
_entity.id
_entity.type
_entity.pdbx_description
1 polymer ?
#
loop_
_entity_poly.entity_id
_entity_poly.type
_entity_poly.pdbx_seq_one_letter_code
_entity_poly.pdbx_strand_id
1 'polypeptide(L)'
;MPNAECRMPNAECRMPNAECRMPNAEDIITIVYTMPDANATVTSVVLMAPPSDTHGFNMHQRMLVLQIIAEDKDTNHEASVPGSRTVTVRGPLNVNVAPQGPYMLFLVYEKTYGPGKWLSVRDFS
;
A
#
# COMPACT_ATOMS: atom_id res chain seq x y z
N MET A 1 -44.73 -12.82 14.60
CA MET A 1 -43.35 -13.00 14.06
C MET A 1 -42.56 -11.76 14.46
N PRO A 2 -41.54 -11.82 15.32
CA PRO A 2 -40.83 -10.61 15.72
C PRO A 2 -39.77 -10.23 14.68
N ASN A 3 -39.73 -8.94 14.34
CA ASN A 3 -38.71 -8.34 13.50
C ASN A 3 -37.37 -8.38 14.24
N ALA A 4 -36.41 -9.15 13.74
CA ALA A 4 -35.07 -9.19 14.32
C ALA A 4 -34.28 -7.97 13.81
N GLU A 5 -34.16 -6.94 14.64
CA GLU A 5 -33.22 -5.84 14.38
C GLU A 5 -31.79 -6.33 14.65
N CYS A 6 -31.12 -6.81 13.61
CA CYS A 6 -29.69 -7.11 13.66
C CYS A 6 -28.89 -5.80 13.68
N ARG A 7 -28.69 -5.24 14.88
CA ARG A 7 -27.79 -4.13 15.10
C ARG A 7 -26.35 -4.67 15.11
N MET A 8 -25.66 -4.55 13.98
CA MET A 8 -24.24 -4.87 13.88
C MET A 8 -23.44 -3.91 14.77
N PRO A 9 -22.60 -4.39 15.70
CA PRO A 9 -21.66 -3.53 16.40
C PRO A 9 -20.69 -2.94 15.37
N ASN A 10 -20.47 -1.62 15.41
CA ASN A 10 -19.39 -0.99 14.65
C ASN A 10 -18.07 -1.59 15.14
N ALA A 11 -17.50 -2.52 14.39
CA ALA A 11 -16.17 -3.04 14.67
C ALA A 11 -15.17 -1.93 14.32
N GLU A 12 -14.81 -1.10 15.31
CA GLU A 12 -13.67 -0.21 15.19
C GLU A 12 -12.40 -1.07 15.16
N CYS A 13 -12.06 -1.60 13.98
CA CYS A 13 -10.78 -2.24 13.73
C CYS A 13 -9.69 -1.17 13.75
N ARG A 14 -9.22 -0.84 14.94
CA ARG A 14 -8.07 0.05 15.16
C ARG A 14 -6.81 -0.73 14.80
N MET A 15 -6.33 -0.55 13.56
CA MET A 15 -5.15 -1.27 13.07
C MET A 15 -3.87 -0.69 13.71
N PRO A 16 -3.01 -1.53 14.32
CA PRO A 16 -1.80 -1.06 14.99
C PRO A 16 -0.71 -0.72 13.96
N ASN A 17 -0.38 0.58 13.94
CA ASN A 17 0.90 1.20 13.60
C ASN A 17 1.84 0.51 12.59
N ALA A 18 1.77 0.97 11.35
CA ALA A 18 2.92 1.51 10.64
C ALA A 18 2.36 2.59 9.71
N GLU A 19 2.22 3.82 10.20
CA GLU A 19 1.59 4.91 9.45
C GLU A 19 2.48 5.37 8.28
N CYS A 20 2.59 4.55 7.24
CA CYS A 20 2.96 5.05 5.92
C CYS A 20 1.81 5.94 5.46
N ARG A 21 2.00 7.25 5.56
CA ARG A 21 1.07 8.24 5.02
C ARG A 21 1.59 8.63 3.64
N MET A 22 0.74 8.56 2.62
CA MET A 22 1.00 9.25 1.37
C MET A 22 0.42 10.66 1.51
N PRO A 23 1.27 11.71 1.57
CA PRO A 23 0.81 13.06 1.87
C PRO A 23 0.01 13.68 0.73
N ASN A 24 0.34 13.36 -0.53
CA ASN A 24 -0.38 13.85 -1.69
C ASN A 24 -0.38 12.86 -2.87
N ALA A 25 -1.37 13.03 -3.75
CA ALA A 25 -1.29 12.57 -5.12
C ALA A 25 -0.13 13.30 -5.83
N GLU A 26 0.71 12.58 -6.57
CA GLU A 26 1.97 13.04 -7.22
C GLU A 26 3.25 13.10 -6.35
N ASP A 27 3.15 12.92 -5.03
CA ASP A 27 4.31 12.97 -4.15
C ASP A 27 5.31 11.84 -4.41
N ILE A 28 6.59 12.13 -4.18
CA ILE A 28 7.67 11.15 -4.24
C ILE A 28 7.85 10.54 -2.85
N ILE A 29 7.74 9.22 -2.76
CA ILE A 29 7.71 8.50 -1.49
C ILE A 29 8.78 7.41 -1.52
N THR A 30 9.60 7.38 -0.48
CA THR A 30 10.60 6.32 -0.28
C THR A 30 10.05 5.26 0.65
N ILE A 31 9.99 4.02 0.17
CA ILE A 31 9.54 2.85 0.91
C ILE A 31 10.76 2.01 1.26
N VAL A 32 10.85 1.65 2.52
CA VAL A 32 11.86 0.72 3.03
C VAL A 32 11.27 -0.69 3.06
N TYR A 33 12.00 -1.66 2.53
CA TYR A 33 11.56 -3.05 2.43
C TYR A 33 12.71 -4.03 2.59
N THR A 34 12.43 -5.24 3.06
CA THR A 34 13.43 -6.30 3.20
C THR A 34 13.22 -7.33 2.10
N MET A 35 14.29 -7.70 1.40
CA MET A 35 14.25 -8.69 0.34
C MET A 35 14.94 -9.98 0.80
N PRO A 36 14.38 -11.16 0.46
CA PRO A 36 15.05 -12.42 0.75
C PRO A 36 16.31 -12.62 -0.10
N ASP A 37 16.34 -12.05 -1.32
CA ASP A 37 17.48 -12.10 -2.23
C ASP A 37 18.07 -10.69 -2.44
N ALA A 38 19.38 -10.56 -2.24
CA ALA A 38 20.13 -9.34 -2.46
C ALA A 38 20.31 -9.00 -3.96
N ASN A 39 19.99 -9.89 -4.89
CA ASN A 39 20.03 -9.57 -6.31
C ASN A 39 18.65 -9.36 -6.93
N ALA A 40 17.57 -9.54 -6.15
CA ALA A 40 16.21 -9.33 -6.62
C ALA A 40 15.95 -7.85 -6.96
N THR A 41 15.30 -7.63 -8.10
CA THR A 41 14.90 -6.31 -8.59
C THR A 41 13.40 -6.12 -8.38
N VAL A 42 13.02 -4.92 -7.96
CA VAL A 42 11.60 -4.59 -7.82
C VAL A 42 11.03 -4.39 -9.22
N THR A 43 10.05 -5.20 -9.58
CA THR A 43 9.42 -5.11 -10.91
C THR A 43 8.24 -4.15 -10.86
N SER A 44 7.47 -4.17 -9.77
CA SER A 44 6.27 -3.35 -9.63
C SER A 44 6.02 -2.99 -8.17
N VAL A 45 5.46 -1.80 -7.95
CA VAL A 45 4.90 -1.40 -6.66
C VAL A 45 3.42 -1.17 -6.85
N VAL A 46 2.60 -1.82 -6.03
CA VAL A 46 1.14 -1.87 -6.22
C VAL A 46 0.42 -1.38 -4.97
N LEU A 47 -0.54 -0.48 -5.15
CA LEU A 47 -1.55 -0.15 -4.16
C LEU A 47 -2.84 -0.89 -4.43
N MET A 48 -3.46 -1.41 -3.39
CA MET A 48 -4.76 -2.07 -3.46
C MET A 48 -5.70 -1.46 -2.41
N ALA A 49 -6.79 -0.85 -2.86
CA ALA A 49 -7.87 -0.52 -1.94
C ALA A 49 -8.55 -1.82 -1.49
N PRO A 50 -8.96 -1.92 -0.21
CA PRO A 50 -9.64 -3.10 0.28
C PRO A 50 -10.96 -3.34 -0.50
N PRO A 51 -11.38 -4.60 -0.68
CA PRO A 51 -12.67 -4.90 -1.29
C PRO A 51 -13.84 -4.61 -0.36
N SER A 52 -14.98 -4.26 -0.93
CA SER A 52 -16.27 -4.21 -0.23
C SER A 52 -17.30 -4.88 -1.14
N ASP A 53 -17.54 -6.16 -0.86
CA ASP A 53 -18.32 -7.05 -1.71
C ASP A 53 -19.69 -7.34 -1.08
N THR A 54 -20.76 -6.98 -1.78
CA THR A 54 -22.11 -7.42 -1.43
C THR A 54 -22.91 -7.72 -2.69
N HIS A 55 -23.69 -8.79 -2.67
CA HIS A 55 -24.48 -9.25 -3.83
C HIS A 55 -23.66 -9.43 -5.13
N GLY A 56 -22.37 -9.78 -5.01
CA GLY A 56 -21.47 -9.92 -6.17
C GLY A 56 -20.93 -8.61 -6.74
N PHE A 57 -21.16 -7.48 -6.05
CA PHE A 57 -20.64 -6.17 -6.45
C PHE A 57 -19.50 -5.74 -5.53
N ASN A 58 -18.32 -5.50 -6.12
CA ASN A 58 -17.22 -4.81 -5.48
C ASN A 58 -17.21 -3.35 -5.89
N MET A 59 -17.48 -2.44 -4.95
CA MET A 59 -17.51 -1.01 -5.27
C MET A 59 -16.28 -0.25 -4.79
N HIS A 60 -15.36 -0.91 -4.08
CA HIS A 60 -14.24 -0.24 -3.42
C HIS A 60 -12.86 -0.68 -3.95
N GLN A 61 -12.68 -1.97 -4.23
CA GLN A 61 -11.38 -2.50 -4.65
C GLN A 61 -10.91 -1.84 -5.94
N ARG A 62 -9.67 -1.36 -5.91
CA ARG A 62 -8.95 -0.86 -7.08
C ARG A 62 -7.47 -1.18 -6.92
N MET A 63 -6.83 -1.49 -8.03
CA MET A 63 -5.39 -1.74 -8.09
C MET A 63 -4.72 -0.57 -8.82
N LEU A 64 -3.69 -0.01 -8.22
CA LEU A 64 -2.87 1.03 -8.82
C LEU A 64 -1.43 0.57 -8.85
N VAL A 65 -0.80 0.69 -10.02
CA VAL A 65 0.64 0.50 -10.14
C VAL A 65 1.30 1.86 -9.97
N LEU A 66 2.22 1.97 -9.02
CA LEU A 66 3.00 3.17 -8.80
C LEU A 66 4.23 3.18 -9.70
N GLN A 67 4.58 4.37 -10.19
CA GLN A 67 5.76 4.54 -10.99
C GLN A 67 7.00 4.48 -10.10
N ILE A 68 7.95 3.61 -10.42
CA ILE A 68 9.25 3.55 -9.75
C ILE A 68 10.13 4.64 -10.35
N ILE A 69 10.67 5.51 -9.50
CA ILE A 69 11.55 6.62 -9.89
C ILE A 69 13.02 6.25 -9.65
N ALA A 70 13.30 5.61 -8.51
CA ALA A 70 14.63 5.18 -8.16
C ALA A 70 14.58 3.92 -7.28
N GLU A 71 15.63 3.11 -7.38
CA GLU A 71 15.87 1.96 -6.53
C GLU A 71 17.25 2.10 -5.92
N ASP A 72 17.33 1.81 -4.63
CA ASP A 72 18.61 1.67 -3.97
C ASP A 72 19.24 0.32 -4.34
N LYS A 73 20.26 0.41 -5.18
CA LYS A 73 21.09 -0.73 -5.60
C LYS A 73 22.31 -0.92 -4.71
N ASP A 74 22.52 -0.04 -3.73
CA ASP A 74 23.70 -0.12 -2.88
C ASP A 74 23.51 -1.21 -1.83
N THR A 75 24.38 -2.21 -1.85
CA THR A 75 24.48 -3.22 -0.79
C THR A 75 25.06 -2.66 0.50
N ASN A 76 25.55 -1.41 0.49
CA ASN A 76 26.24 -0.76 1.61
C ASN A 76 25.42 0.34 2.29
N HIS A 77 24.14 0.51 1.96
CA HIS A 77 23.31 1.42 2.74
C HIS A 77 23.24 0.89 4.17
N GLU A 78 23.55 1.75 5.16
CA GLU A 78 23.29 1.55 6.59
C GLU A 78 21.78 1.46 6.82
N ALA A 79 21.16 0.41 6.29
CA ALA A 79 19.79 0.11 6.53
C ALA A 79 19.74 -0.41 7.96
N SER A 80 18.82 0.14 8.75
CA SER A 80 18.58 -0.19 10.18
C SER A 80 18.42 -1.71 10.44
N VAL A 81 18.27 -2.52 9.39
CA VAL A 81 18.19 -3.98 9.40
C VAL A 81 18.99 -4.55 8.20
N PRO A 82 19.82 -5.59 8.39
CA PRO A 82 20.52 -6.27 7.29
C PRO A 82 19.56 -6.72 6.18
N GLY A 83 19.87 -6.42 4.91
CA GLY A 83 19.04 -6.79 3.76
C GLY A 83 17.84 -5.88 3.49
N SER A 84 17.73 -4.77 4.22
CA SER A 84 16.74 -3.72 3.92
C SER A 84 17.22 -2.83 2.77
N ARG A 85 16.31 -2.54 1.85
CA ARG A 85 16.46 -1.72 0.64
C ARG A 85 15.45 -0.60 0.63
N THR A 86 15.71 0.41 -0.19
CA THR A 86 14.76 1.50 -0.41
C THR A 86 14.34 1.58 -1.87
N VAL A 87 13.06 1.89 -2.08
CA VAL A 87 12.50 2.15 -3.41
C VAL A 87 11.74 3.46 -3.34
N THR A 88 12.04 4.34 -4.29
CA THR A 88 11.39 5.63 -4.41
C THR A 88 10.36 5.55 -5.51
N VAL A 89 9.10 5.78 -5.14
CA VAL A 89 7.96 5.71 -6.05
C VAL A 89 7.26 7.05 -6.15
N ARG A 90 6.60 7.28 -7.28
CA ARG A 90 5.62 8.36 -7.42
C ARG A 90 4.27 7.89 -6.92
N GLY A 91 3.64 8.70 -6.08
CA GLY A 91 2.26 8.53 -5.65
C GLY A 91 1.27 8.60 -6.83
N PRO A 92 0.01 8.23 -6.61
CA PRO A 92 -1.04 8.28 -7.62
C PRO A 92 -1.25 9.72 -8.12
N LEU A 93 -1.67 9.90 -9.38
CA LEU A 93 -1.70 11.22 -10.02
C LEU A 93 -2.77 12.18 -9.48
N ASN A 94 -3.91 11.67 -9.01
CA ASN A 94 -4.97 12.48 -8.41
C ASN A 94 -5.92 11.65 -7.56
N VAL A 95 -6.76 12.34 -6.78
CA VAL A 95 -7.77 11.75 -5.90
C VAL A 95 -8.85 10.95 -6.63
N ASN A 96 -9.10 11.20 -7.92
CA ASN A 96 -10.08 10.41 -8.69
C ASN A 96 -9.53 9.02 -9.03
N VAL A 97 -8.22 8.93 -9.28
CA VAL A 97 -7.50 7.67 -9.49
C VAL A 97 -7.34 6.92 -8.17
N ALA A 98 -6.86 7.63 -7.13
CA ALA A 98 -6.72 7.10 -5.77
C ALA A 98 -7.46 7.98 -4.75
N PRO A 99 -8.75 7.71 -4.48
CA PRO A 99 -9.49 8.41 -3.44
C PRO A 99 -8.82 8.26 -2.09
N GLN A 100 -8.97 9.27 -1.23
CA GLN A 100 -8.46 9.22 0.12
C GLN A 100 -8.97 7.98 0.86
N GLY A 101 -8.08 7.35 1.65
CA GLY A 101 -8.43 6.16 2.39
C GLY A 101 -7.27 5.23 2.65
N PRO A 102 -7.53 4.08 3.29
CA PRO A 102 -6.55 3.03 3.50
C PRO A 102 -6.31 2.23 2.22
N TYR A 103 -5.05 1.95 1.93
CA TYR A 103 -4.60 1.07 0.86
C TYR A 103 -3.59 0.07 1.42
N MET A 104 -3.52 -1.10 0.79
CA MET A 104 -2.44 -2.05 0.99
C MET A 104 -1.38 -1.85 -0.08
N LEU A 105 -0.13 -1.70 0.35
CA LEU A 105 1.05 -1.65 -0.49
C LEU A 105 1.63 -3.04 -0.65
N PHE A 106 1.84 -3.45 -1.90
CA PHE A 106 2.55 -4.66 -2.24
C PHE A 106 3.75 -4.32 -3.12
N LEU A 107 4.89 -4.88 -2.74
CA LEU A 107 6.11 -4.85 -3.55
C LEU A 107 6.19 -6.17 -4.31
N VAL A 108 6.34 -6.09 -5.62
CA VAL A 108 6.48 -7.26 -6.49
C VAL A 108 7.90 -7.29 -7.01
N TYR A 109 8.57 -8.42 -6.78
CA TYR A 109 9.92 -8.67 -7.27
C TYR A 109 9.92 -9.97 -8.04
N GLU A 110 10.32 -9.90 -9.30
CA GLU A 110 10.27 -10.99 -10.28
C GLU A 110 8.88 -11.63 -10.40
N LYS A 111 8.58 -12.65 -9.58
CA LYS A 111 7.32 -13.40 -9.55
C LYS A 111 6.73 -13.54 -8.15
N THR A 112 7.34 -12.92 -7.13
CA THR A 112 6.93 -13.05 -5.73
C THR A 112 6.47 -11.70 -5.19
N TYR A 113 5.45 -11.74 -4.34
CA TYR A 113 4.97 -10.57 -3.62
C TYR A 113 5.63 -10.50 -2.24
N GLY A 114 6.03 -9.30 -1.86
CA GLY A 114 6.42 -8.97 -0.49
C GLY A 114 5.20 -8.89 0.45
N PRO A 115 5.44 -8.75 1.76
CA PRO A 115 4.36 -8.57 2.72
C PRO A 115 3.57 -7.29 2.42
N GLY A 116 2.24 -7.39 2.54
CA GLY A 116 1.35 -6.25 2.40
C GLY A 116 1.53 -5.27 3.56
N LYS A 117 1.75 -3.99 3.26
CA LYS A 117 1.82 -2.93 4.27
C LYS A 117 0.64 -1.99 4.14
N TRP A 118 -0.01 -1.69 5.24
CA TRP A 118 -1.06 -0.68 5.25
C TRP A 118 -0.47 0.73 5.11
N LEU A 119 -1.11 1.53 4.28
CA LEU A 119 -0.85 2.95 4.15
C LEU A 119 -2.15 3.72 4.00
N SER A 120 -2.14 4.99 4.37
CA SER A 120 -3.27 5.88 4.15
C SER A 120 -2.88 6.91 3.11
N VAL A 121 -3.63 6.94 2.00
CA VAL A 121 -3.57 8.03 1.03
C VAL A 121 -4.42 9.16 1.57
N ARG A 122 -3.81 10.34 1.69
CA ARG A 122 -4.49 11.58 2.07
C ARG A 122 -4.21 12.62 1.00
N ASP A 123 -5.15 13.53 0.86
CA ASP A 123 -5.00 14.75 0.08
C ASP A 123 -4.94 15.90 1.08
N PHE A 124 -3.93 16.77 0.95
CA PHE A 124 -3.83 18.02 1.71
C PHE A 124 -4.01 19.21 0.77
N SER A 125 -5.07 19.18 -0.04
CA SER A 125 -5.65 20.38 -0.63
C SER A 125 -6.12 21.36 0.45
#